data_AF-A0A749E7R4-F1
#
_entry.id   AF-A0A749E7R4-F1
#
_cell.length_a   1.000
_cell.length_b   1.000
_cell.length_c   1.000
_cell.angle_alpha   90.00
_cell.angle_beta   90.00
_cell.angle_gamma   90.00
#
_symmetry.space_group_name_H-M   'P 1'
#
loop_
_entity.id
_entity.type
_entity.pdbx_description
1 polymer ?
#
loop_
_entity_poly.entity_id
_entity_poly.type
_entity_poly.pdbx_seq_one_letter_code
_entity_poly.pdbx_strand_id
1 'polypeptide(L)'
;WHAAMRATAADKEKIRLCFDATLSEDPDLASQADVRFHLAIAEASHNVVLLQTMRGFFDVLQSSVKQSRQRMYLVPPVFSKLTEQHQAVMDAILDGNAEGARKAMMAHLSFVHTTIKRFDEDQARQARITRLPGDHNEITRENKS
;
A
#
# COMPACT_ATOMS: atom_id res chain seq x y z
N TRP A 1 11.63 -9.67 10.46
CA TRP A 1 12.38 -10.48 11.45
C TRP A 1 12.25 -11.98 11.21
N HIS A 2 11.16 -12.65 11.60
CA HIS A 2 11.08 -14.12 11.60
C HIS A 2 11.26 -14.77 10.22
N ALA A 3 10.70 -14.18 9.16
CA ALA A 3 10.88 -14.67 7.80
C ALA A 3 12.36 -14.74 7.39
N ALA A 4 13.13 -13.69 7.67
CA ALA A 4 14.57 -13.67 7.38
C ALA A 4 15.34 -14.79 8.10
N MET A 5 14.90 -15.19 9.30
CA MET A 5 15.57 -16.26 10.06
C MET A 5 15.18 -17.67 9.64
N ARG A 6 14.00 -17.85 9.04
CA ARG A 6 13.36 -19.17 8.90
C ARG A 6 12.99 -19.55 7.47
N ALA A 7 12.97 -18.60 6.54
CA ALA A 7 12.58 -18.82 5.16
C ALA A 7 13.45 -19.90 4.51
N THR A 8 12.80 -20.93 3.98
CA THR A 8 13.43 -21.95 3.16
C THR A 8 13.74 -21.39 1.76
N ALA A 9 14.48 -22.16 0.94
CA ALA A 9 14.70 -21.79 -0.46
C ALA A 9 13.39 -21.63 -1.25
N ALA A 10 12.40 -22.51 -0.98
CA ALA A 10 11.08 -22.43 -1.60
C ALA A 10 10.31 -21.18 -1.16
N ASP A 11 10.42 -20.77 0.11
CA ASP A 11 9.80 -19.53 0.59
C ASP A 11 10.42 -18.30 -0.07
N LYS A 12 11.75 -18.26 -0.19
CA LYS A 12 12.46 -17.15 -0.85
C LYS A 12 12.06 -17.02 -2.32
N GLU A 13 11.91 -18.14 -3.01
CA GLU A 13 11.43 -18.15 -4.40
C GLU A 13 9.99 -17.65 -4.48
N LYS A 14 9.11 -18.13 -3.60
CA LYS A 14 7.72 -17.65 -3.54
C LYS A 14 7.64 -16.15 -3.28
N ILE A 15 8.47 -15.62 -2.38
CA ILE A 15 8.54 -14.18 -2.08
C ILE A 15 8.95 -13.40 -3.33
N ARG A 16 9.97 -13.87 -4.09
CA ARG A 16 10.39 -13.25 -5.35
C ARG A 16 9.27 -13.20 -6.37
N LEU A 17 8.63 -14.34 -6.64
CA LEU A 17 7.52 -14.42 -7.60
C LEU A 17 6.36 -13.49 -7.21
N CYS A 18 6.06 -13.39 -5.91
CA CYS A 18 5.02 -12.48 -5.43
C CYS A 18 5.44 -11.01 -5.56
N PHE A 19 6.71 -10.69 -5.31
CA PHE A 19 7.27 -9.35 -5.51
C PHE A 19 7.21 -8.93 -6.98
N ASP A 20 7.66 -9.79 -7.91
CA ASP A 20 7.65 -9.49 -9.34
C ASP A 20 6.23 -9.20 -9.83
N ALA A 21 5.23 -9.93 -9.31
CA ALA A 21 3.83 -9.67 -9.60
C ALA A 21 3.33 -8.28 -9.12
N THR A 22 3.99 -7.67 -8.13
CA THR A 22 3.67 -6.29 -7.70
C THR A 22 4.13 -5.23 -8.70
N LEU A 23 5.00 -5.58 -9.64
CA LEU A 23 5.53 -4.67 -10.67
C LEU A 23 4.61 -4.55 -11.89
N SER A 24 3.43 -5.18 -11.85
CA SER A 24 2.45 -5.12 -12.93
C SER A 24 2.08 -3.67 -13.26
N GLU A 25 1.99 -3.35 -14.55
CA GLU A 25 1.48 -2.06 -15.01
C GLU A 25 -0.03 -1.90 -14.78
N ASP A 26 -0.74 -3.00 -14.50
CA ASP A 26 -2.14 -2.96 -14.09
C ASP A 26 -2.23 -2.74 -12.56
N PRO A 27 -2.75 -1.58 -12.12
CA PRO A 27 -2.83 -1.25 -10.69
C PRO A 27 -3.68 -2.23 -9.87
N ASP A 28 -4.68 -2.86 -10.48
CA ASP A 28 -5.54 -3.83 -9.80
C ASP A 28 -4.81 -5.16 -9.62
N LEU A 29 -4.03 -5.59 -10.61
CA LEU A 29 -3.19 -6.78 -10.49
C LEU A 29 -2.05 -6.54 -9.49
N ALA A 30 -1.39 -5.38 -9.55
CA ALA A 30 -0.33 -5.00 -8.62
C ALA A 30 -0.85 -4.91 -7.17
N SER A 31 -2.01 -4.29 -6.96
CA SER A 31 -2.68 -4.21 -5.64
C SER A 31 -3.11 -5.57 -5.09
N GLN A 32 -3.45 -6.54 -5.94
CA GLN A 32 -3.70 -7.92 -5.50
C GLN A 32 -2.40 -8.68 -5.21
N ALA A 33 -1.35 -8.42 -6.00
CA ALA A 33 -0.03 -9.01 -5.78
C ALA A 33 0.59 -8.54 -4.46
N ASP A 34 0.38 -7.30 -4.08
CA ASP A 34 0.77 -6.72 -2.80
C ASP A 34 0.33 -7.59 -1.60
N VAL A 35 -0.95 -7.97 -1.59
CA VAL A 35 -1.52 -8.84 -0.55
C VAL A 35 -0.83 -10.21 -0.56
N ARG A 36 -0.62 -10.79 -1.75
CA ARG A 36 0.05 -12.10 -1.89
C ARG A 36 1.49 -12.05 -1.42
N PHE A 37 2.20 -10.95 -1.70
CA PHE A 37 3.57 -10.71 -1.24
C PHE A 37 3.66 -10.67 0.29
N HIS A 38 2.79 -9.90 0.95
CA HIS A 38 2.74 -9.84 2.41
C HIS A 38 2.38 -11.19 3.04
N LEU A 39 1.44 -11.94 2.45
CA LEU A 39 1.10 -13.28 2.90
C LEU A 39 2.25 -14.27 2.71
N ALA A 40 3.00 -14.20 1.60
CA ALA A 40 4.18 -15.03 1.38
C ALA A 40 5.26 -14.78 2.45
N ILE A 41 5.48 -13.52 2.84
CA ILE A 41 6.40 -13.18 3.94
C ILE A 41 5.89 -13.73 5.28
N ALA A 42 4.58 -13.63 5.55
CA ALA A 42 3.99 -14.17 6.77
C ALA A 42 4.10 -15.70 6.82
N GLU A 43 3.91 -16.39 5.71
CA GLU A 43 4.10 -17.84 5.59
C GLU A 43 5.56 -18.24 5.83
N ALA A 44 6.50 -17.53 5.20
CA ALA A 44 7.95 -17.74 5.35
C ALA A 44 8.46 -17.53 6.79
N SER A 45 7.68 -16.87 7.65
CA SER A 45 8.00 -16.74 9.07
C SER A 45 7.81 -18.03 9.86
N HIS A 46 7.11 -19.02 9.28
CA HIS A 46 6.64 -20.24 9.92
C HIS A 46 5.98 -19.97 11.29
N ASN A 47 5.24 -18.87 11.37
CA ASN A 47 4.44 -18.47 12.53
C ASN A 47 2.96 -18.48 12.11
N VAL A 48 2.27 -19.56 12.44
CA VAL A 48 0.85 -19.77 12.07
C VAL A 48 -0.04 -18.67 12.64
N VAL A 49 0.25 -18.18 13.86
CA VAL A 49 -0.53 -17.08 14.45
C VAL A 49 -0.39 -15.82 13.60
N LEU A 50 0.84 -15.44 13.23
CA LEU A 50 1.09 -14.28 12.37
C LEU A 50 0.38 -14.41 11.02
N LEU A 51 0.43 -15.59 10.41
CA LEU A 51 -0.26 -15.86 9.14
C LEU A 51 -1.78 -15.68 9.25
N GLN A 52 -2.40 -16.27 10.28
CA GLN A 52 -3.85 -16.15 10.47
C GLN A 52 -4.25 -14.71 10.79
N THR A 53 -3.45 -13.98 11.57
CA THR A 53 -3.66 -12.56 11.83
C THR A 53 -3.59 -11.74 10.53
N MET A 54 -2.61 -11.99 9.67
CA MET A 54 -2.47 -11.28 8.39
C MET A 54 -3.64 -11.58 7.45
N ARG A 55 -4.11 -12.83 7.38
CA ARG A 55 -5.29 -13.20 6.57
C ARG A 55 -6.54 -12.45 7.04
N GLY A 56 -6.87 -12.55 8.34
CA GLY A 56 -8.02 -11.83 8.91
C GLY A 56 -7.91 -10.31 8.73
N PHE A 57 -6.70 -9.74 8.85
CA PHE A 57 -6.47 -8.32 8.60
C PHE A 57 -6.79 -7.93 7.15
N PHE A 58 -6.30 -8.69 6.16
CA PHE A 58 -6.60 -8.41 4.75
C PHE A 58 -8.07 -8.64 4.39
N ASP A 59 -8.76 -9.57 5.06
CA ASP A 59 -10.18 -9.82 4.88
C ASP A 59 -11.05 -8.68 5.43
N VAL A 60 -10.73 -8.17 6.63
CA VAL A 60 -11.45 -7.02 7.23
C VAL A 60 -11.22 -5.74 6.43
N LEU A 61 -10.00 -5.56 5.92
CA LEU A 61 -9.60 -4.36 5.20
C LEU A 61 -10.00 -4.34 3.71
N GLN A 62 -10.69 -5.38 3.25
CA GLN A 62 -10.98 -5.60 1.83
C GLN A 62 -11.84 -4.51 1.19
N SER A 63 -12.54 -3.68 1.97
CA SER A 63 -13.30 -2.52 1.46
C SER A 63 -12.55 -1.19 1.61
N SER A 64 -12.19 -0.79 2.83
CA SER A 64 -11.65 0.56 3.10
C SER A 64 -10.20 0.76 2.64
N VAL A 65 -9.32 -0.23 2.86
CA VAL A 65 -7.89 -0.09 2.49
C VAL A 65 -7.62 -0.60 1.08
N LYS A 66 -8.49 -1.46 0.53
CA LYS A 66 -8.37 -1.90 -0.87
C LYS A 66 -8.37 -0.71 -1.84
N GLN A 67 -9.32 0.24 -1.68
CA GLN A 67 -9.38 1.43 -2.53
C GLN A 67 -8.15 2.32 -2.33
N SER A 68 -7.75 2.56 -1.08
CA SER A 68 -6.56 3.38 -0.79
C SER A 68 -5.29 2.74 -1.35
N ARG A 69 -5.15 1.42 -1.29
CA ARG A 69 -4.05 0.67 -1.89
C ARG A 69 -4.07 0.75 -3.41
N GLN A 70 -5.21 0.51 -4.07
CA GLN A 70 -5.35 0.68 -5.52
C GLN A 70 -4.95 2.10 -5.95
N ARG A 71 -5.37 3.12 -5.20
CA ARG A 71 -4.98 4.53 -5.45
C ARG A 71 -3.46 4.74 -5.35
N MET A 72 -2.75 4.07 -4.45
CA MET A 72 -1.29 4.18 -4.38
C MET A 72 -0.60 3.68 -5.65
N TYR A 73 -1.09 2.58 -6.23
CA TYR A 73 -0.57 2.03 -7.49
C TYR A 73 -0.94 2.90 -8.71
N LEU A 74 -1.93 3.77 -8.59
CA LEU A 74 -2.29 4.76 -9.62
C LEU A 74 -1.42 6.03 -9.60
N VAL A 75 -0.65 6.26 -8.53
CA VAL A 75 0.16 7.49 -8.36
C VAL A 75 1.64 7.14 -8.60
N PRO A 76 2.25 7.50 -9.73
CA PRO A 76 3.58 6.98 -10.12
C PRO A 76 4.70 7.21 -9.08
N PRO A 77 4.82 8.39 -8.43
CA PRO A 77 5.82 8.58 -7.39
C PRO A 77 5.61 7.67 -6.16
N VAL A 78 4.36 7.37 -5.82
CA VAL A 78 4.02 6.47 -4.71
C VAL A 78 4.32 5.03 -5.09
N PHE A 79 3.94 4.62 -6.31
CA PHE A 79 4.22 3.28 -6.82
C PHE A 79 5.72 2.97 -6.89
N SER A 80 6.53 3.90 -7.41
CA SER A 80 7.99 3.78 -7.39
C SER A 80 8.51 3.60 -5.97
N LYS A 81 7.97 4.35 -5.00
CA LYS A 81 8.41 4.26 -3.61
C LYS A 81 8.01 2.95 -2.94
N LEU A 82 6.81 2.44 -3.21
CA LEU A 82 6.36 1.13 -2.75
C LEU A 82 7.28 0.03 -3.30
N THR A 83 7.61 0.10 -4.59
CA THR A 83 8.52 -0.86 -5.24
C THR A 83 9.88 -0.90 -4.55
N GLU A 84 10.50 0.25 -4.30
CA GLU A 84 11.77 0.34 -3.55
C GLU A 84 11.66 -0.27 -2.15
N GLN A 85 10.56 -0.02 -1.45
CA GLN A 85 10.35 -0.53 -0.09
C GLN A 85 10.12 -2.04 -0.06
N HIS A 86 9.33 -2.57 -1.00
CA HIS A 86 9.12 -4.02 -1.14
C HIS A 86 10.42 -4.73 -1.49
N GLN A 87 11.20 -4.18 -2.41
CA GLN A 87 12.52 -4.69 -2.76
C GLN A 87 13.43 -4.73 -1.54
N ALA A 88 13.52 -3.64 -0.76
CA ALA A 88 14.33 -3.60 0.46
C ALA A 88 13.90 -4.62 1.52
N VAL A 89 12.60 -4.86 1.66
CA VAL A 89 12.07 -5.92 2.55
C VAL A 89 12.48 -7.31 2.03
N MET A 90 12.28 -7.55 0.74
CA MET A 90 12.61 -8.82 0.09
C MET A 90 14.10 -9.11 0.26
N ASP A 91 14.99 -8.20 -0.15
CA ASP A 91 16.44 -8.39 -0.08
C ASP A 91 16.89 -8.71 1.34
N ALA A 92 16.39 -7.97 2.34
CA ALA A 92 16.74 -8.25 3.73
C ALA A 92 16.27 -9.63 4.21
N ILE A 93 15.14 -10.15 3.70
CA ILE A 93 14.67 -11.51 4.01
C ILE A 93 15.55 -12.55 3.29
N LEU A 94 15.87 -12.31 2.02
CA LEU A 94 16.67 -13.20 1.20
C LEU A 94 18.11 -13.34 1.75
N ASP A 95 18.68 -12.25 2.24
CA ASP A 95 19.99 -12.20 2.88
C ASP A 95 19.99 -12.73 4.32
N GLY A 96 18.83 -13.07 4.87
CA GLY A 96 18.70 -13.52 6.26
C GLY A 96 18.92 -12.43 7.30
N ASN A 97 18.90 -11.15 6.89
CA ASN A 97 19.07 -9.99 7.76
C ASN A 97 17.77 -9.66 8.52
N ALA A 98 17.58 -10.30 9.67
CA ALA A 98 16.36 -10.17 10.46
C ALA A 98 16.05 -8.73 10.92
N GLU A 99 17.08 -7.98 11.32
CA GLU A 99 16.95 -6.59 11.75
C GLU A 99 16.71 -5.66 10.56
N GLY A 100 17.42 -5.87 9.44
CA GLY A 100 17.17 -5.16 8.19
C GLY A 100 15.73 -5.35 7.71
N ALA A 101 15.22 -6.58 7.72
CA ALA A 101 13.85 -6.89 7.32
C ALA A 101 12.83 -6.24 8.27
N ARG A 102 13.13 -6.17 9.58
CA ARG A 102 12.29 -5.45 10.55
C ARG A 102 12.25 -3.96 10.24
N LYS A 103 13.41 -3.33 10.09
CA LYS A 103 13.54 -1.89 9.83
C LYS A 103 12.85 -1.50 8.52
N ALA A 104 13.08 -2.27 7.44
CA ALA A 104 12.46 -2.04 6.14
C ALA A 104 10.92 -2.14 6.22
N MET A 105 10.39 -3.19 6.86
CA MET A 105 8.94 -3.35 7.02
C MET A 105 8.32 -2.23 7.88
N MET A 106 8.99 -1.81 8.96
CA MET A 106 8.52 -0.68 9.78
C MET A 106 8.47 0.63 8.97
N ALA A 107 9.50 0.91 8.17
CA ALA A 107 9.53 2.07 7.30
C ALA A 107 8.43 2.02 6.24
N HIS A 108 8.18 0.83 5.66
CA HIS A 108 7.09 0.60 4.72
C HIS A 108 5.71 0.87 5.33
N LEU A 109 5.41 0.27 6.50
CA LEU A 109 4.12 0.48 7.18
C LEU A 109 3.90 1.95 7.55
N SER A 110 4.95 2.65 8.00
CA SER A 110 4.87 4.08 8.31
C SER A 110 4.57 4.91 7.05
N PHE A 111 5.23 4.60 5.93
CA PHE A 111 5.00 5.28 4.66
C PHE A 111 3.57 5.06 4.14
N VAL A 112 3.09 3.81 4.16
CA VAL A 112 1.72 3.46 3.75
C VAL A 112 0.72 4.21 4.63
N HIS A 113 0.89 4.19 5.95
CA HIS A 113 0.00 4.91 6.87
C HIS A 113 -0.10 6.41 6.55
N THR A 114 1.04 7.09 6.41
CA THR A 114 1.08 8.52 6.08
C THR A 114 0.44 8.81 4.71
N THR A 115 0.66 7.92 3.73
CA THR A 115 0.13 8.09 2.37
C THR A 115 -1.39 7.92 2.33
N ILE A 116 -1.95 6.91 3.01
CA ILE A 116 -3.41 6.73 3.14
C ILE A 116 -4.03 7.97 3.78
N LYS A 117 -3.48 8.41 4.92
CA LYS A 117 -3.98 9.58 5.64
C LYS A 117 -4.03 10.82 4.75
N ARG A 118 -2.98 11.06 3.96
CA ARG A 118 -2.93 12.17 3.01
C ARG A 118 -4.01 12.06 1.93
N PHE A 119 -4.22 10.88 1.36
CA PHE A 119 -5.29 10.66 0.38
C PHE A 119 -6.68 10.91 0.96
N ASP A 120 -6.93 10.50 2.20
CA ASP A 120 -8.20 10.74 2.89
C ASP A 120 -8.41 12.23 3.16
N GLU A 121 -7.38 12.94 3.61
CA GLU A 121 -7.40 14.39 3.84
C GLU A 121 -7.62 15.18 2.54
N ASP A 122 -6.96 14.79 1.45
CA ASP A 122 -7.12 15.41 0.13
C ASP A 122 -8.53 15.18 -0.43
N GLN A 123 -9.08 13.98 -0.27
CA GLN A 123 -10.45 13.67 -0.65
C GLN A 123 -11.46 14.49 0.17
N ALA A 124 -11.26 14.59 1.48
CA ALA A 124 -12.11 15.41 2.35
C ALA A 124 -12.02 16.90 1.99
N ARG A 125 -10.83 17.40 1.60
CA ARG A 125 -10.63 18.77 1.12
C ARG A 125 -11.39 19.02 -0.18
N GLN A 126 -11.28 18.14 -1.17
CA GLN A 126 -12.00 18.25 -2.43
C GLN A 126 -13.51 18.24 -2.22
N ALA A 127 -14.04 17.33 -1.38
CA ALA A 127 -15.46 17.26 -1.07
C ALA A 127 -16.00 18.56 -0.41
N ARG A 128 -15.18 19.26 0.39
CA ARG A 128 -15.55 20.56 0.96
C ARG A 128 -15.59 21.68 -0.09
N ILE A 129 -14.62 21.70 -1.01
CA ILE A 129 -14.56 22.68 -2.10
C ILE A 129 -15.77 22.54 -3.04
N THR A 130 -16.10 21.31 -3.45
CA THR A 130 -17.23 21.02 -4.37
C THR A 130 -18.60 21.33 -3.74
N ARG A 131 -18.69 21.44 -2.41
CA ARG A 131 -19.94 21.74 -1.68
C ARG A 131 -20.15 23.24 -1.40
N LEU A 132 -19.17 24.10 -1.68
CA LEU A 132 -19.37 25.54 -1.64
C LEU A 132 -20.20 25.94 -2.86
N PRO A 133 -21.38 26.58 -2.70
CA PRO A 133 -22.07 27.20 -3.83
C PRO A 133 -21.11 28.23 -4.41
N GLY A 134 -20.88 28.19 -5.73
CA GLY A 134 -20.20 29.29 -6.40
C GLY A 134 -20.92 30.58 -6.03
N ASP A 135 -20.18 31.55 -5.52
CA ASP A 135 -20.66 32.90 -5.29
C ASP A 135 -20.97 33.49 -6.68
N HIS A 136 -22.16 33.15 -7.21
CA HIS A 136 -22.75 33.81 -8.35
C HIS A 136 -23.09 35.22 -7.88
N ASN A 137 -22.06 36.06 -7.96
CA ASN A 137 -22.17 37.50 -7.91
C ASN A 137 -22.95 37.91 -9.17
N GLU A 138 -24.29 37.85 -9.09
CA GLU A 138 -25.16 38.56 -10.02
C GLU A 138 -24.92 40.06 -9.79
N ILE A 139 -23.95 40.58 -10.53
CA ILE A 139 -23.86 42.01 -10.82
C ILE A 139 -25.05 42.31 -11.73
N THR A 140 -26.21 42.55 -11.14
CA THR A 140 -27.32 43.23 -11.81
C THR A 140 -26.93 44.70 -11.95
N ARG A 141 -26.05 44.96 -12.93
CA ARG A 141 -25.88 46.27 -13.54
C ARG A 141 -26.48 46.21 -14.92
N GLU A 142 -27.74 46.59 -15.05
CA GLU A 142 -28.20 47.23 -16.28
C GLU A 142 -29.29 48.26 -16.00
N ASN A 143 -28.86 49.52 -16.10
CA ASN A 143 -29.68 50.70 -16.32
C ASN A 143 -30.33 50.63 -17.71
N LYS A 144 -31.58 51.12 -17.80
CA LYS A 144 -32.33 51.75 -18.92
C LYS A 144 -33.76 51.17 -18.92
N SER A 145 -34.84 51.93 -18.89
CA SER A 145 -35.11 53.34 -19.17
C SER A 145 -36.41 53.76 -18.48
#